data_AF-A0A4P9VPS1-F1
#
_entry.id   AF-A0A4P9VPS1-F1
#
_cell.length_a   1.000
_cell.length_b   1.000
_cell.length_c   1.000
_cell.angle_alpha   90.00
_cell.angle_beta   90.00
_cell.angle_gamma   90.00
#
_symmetry.space_group_name_H-M   'P 1'
#
loop_
_entity.id
_entity.type
_entity.pdbx_description
1 polymer ?
#
loop_
_entity_poly.entity_id
_entity_poly.type
_entity_poly.pdbx_seq_one_letter_code
_entity_poly.pdbx_strand_id
1 'polypeptide(L)'
;MKGYEFQKKISLPESHYNTFHVNDVLQGVKMITQGRLDYFIDYDEGIKQTARQNNIDIKNFTFTQGFQEIYLVGFSSDTKGRKLRVMYNNGMKMLFANGQLENILFEYGVIPQIVDEQQVATILSYYSNIF
;
A
#
# COMPACT_ATOMS: atom_id res chain seq x y z
N MET A 1 4.34 16.21 -4.04
CA MET A 1 5.19 15.12 -3.48
C MET A 1 4.34 13.87 -3.40
N LYS A 2 4.74 12.73 -3.99
CA LYS A 2 4.01 11.47 -3.77
C LYS A 2 4.17 11.12 -2.29
N GLY A 3 3.04 11.03 -1.59
CA GLY A 3 2.94 11.05 -0.12
C GLY A 3 3.21 9.72 0.57
N TYR A 4 4.15 8.91 0.07
CA TYR A 4 4.54 7.68 0.74
C TYR A 4 5.70 7.98 1.70
N GLU A 5 5.44 7.95 3.00
CA GLU A 5 6.44 8.23 4.04
C GLU A 5 7.19 6.96 4.45
N PHE A 6 7.75 6.22 3.50
CA PHE A 6 8.50 4.98 3.77
C PHE A 6 9.66 5.20 4.74
N GLN A 7 10.29 6.38 4.70
CA GLN A 7 11.39 6.75 5.60
C GLN A 7 10.98 6.66 7.08
N LYS A 8 9.72 6.97 7.42
CA LYS A 8 9.23 6.89 8.80
C LYS A 8 9.05 5.45 9.29
N LYS A 9 9.10 4.49 8.39
CA LYS A 9 8.91 3.05 8.68
C LYS A 9 10.23 2.31 8.79
N ILE A 10 11.34 2.92 8.39
CA ILE A 10 12.67 2.34 8.49
C ILE A 10 13.13 2.43 9.96
N SER A 11 13.31 1.28 10.61
CA SER A 11 13.74 1.20 12.01
C SER A 11 15.22 1.52 12.23
N LEU A 12 16.01 1.63 11.15
CA LEU A 12 17.42 1.99 11.23
C LEU A 12 17.57 3.50 11.49
N PRO A 13 18.59 3.92 12.26
CA PRO A 13 18.91 5.34 12.39
C PRO A 13 19.26 5.95 11.03
N GLU A 14 18.89 7.21 10.78
CA GLU A 14 19.19 7.92 9.53
C GLU A 14 20.69 7.95 9.19
N SER A 15 21.57 7.84 10.18
CA SER A 15 23.02 7.74 9.96
C SER A 15 23.47 6.46 9.24
N HIS A 16 22.60 5.46 9.08
CA HIS A 16 22.92 4.18 8.45
C HIS A 16 22.58 4.12 6.96
N TYR A 17 21.94 5.16 6.42
CA TYR A 17 21.50 5.17 5.02
C TYR A 17 21.47 6.58 4.45
N ASN A 18 21.68 6.67 3.13
CA ASN A 18 21.43 7.90 2.39
C ASN A 18 20.13 7.75 1.60
N THR A 19 19.23 8.72 1.71
CA THR A 19 17.98 8.72 0.95
C THR A 19 18.13 9.50 -0.35
N PHE A 20 17.52 8.98 -1.40
CA PHE A 20 17.38 9.68 -2.67
C PHE A 20 15.93 9.54 -3.14
N HIS A 21 15.21 10.66 -3.23
CA HIS A 21 13.84 10.66 -3.70
C HIS A 21 13.79 10.65 -5.24
N VAL A 22 13.10 9.67 -5.79
CA VAL A 22 12.79 9.60 -7.23
C VAL A 22 11.41 10.19 -7.52
N ASN A 23 11.22 10.72 -8.73
CA ASN A 23 9.95 11.31 -9.16
C ASN A 23 8.92 10.24 -9.56
N ASP A 24 9.39 9.11 -10.07
CA ASP A 24 8.57 8.00 -10.52
C ASP A 24 9.28 6.64 -10.37
N VAL A 25 8.48 5.57 -10.50
CA VAL A 25 8.94 4.19 -10.35
C VAL A 25 9.97 3.83 -11.43
N LEU A 26 9.81 4.35 -12.65
CA LEU A 26 10.71 4.05 -13.77
C LEU A 26 12.13 4.58 -13.50
N GLN A 27 12.24 5.77 -12.93
CA GLN A 27 13.51 6.34 -12.49
C GLN A 27 14.17 5.43 -11.44
N GLY A 28 13.41 5.00 -10.41
CA GLY A 28 13.91 4.08 -9.39
C GLY A 28 14.41 2.76 -9.96
N VAL A 29 13.61 2.12 -10.84
CA VAL A 29 13.97 0.87 -11.52
C VAL A 29 15.21 1.03 -12.40
N LYS A 30 15.37 2.15 -13.12
CA LYS A 30 16.59 2.40 -13.91
C LYS A 30 17.81 2.60 -13.03
N MET A 31 17.68 3.34 -11.93
CA MET A 31 18.80 3.62 -11.05
C MET A 31 19.31 2.36 -10.33
N ILE A 32 18.42 1.50 -9.85
CA ILE A 32 18.81 0.22 -9.21
C ILE A 32 19.47 -0.74 -10.23
N THR A 33 18.93 -0.83 -11.45
CA THR A 33 19.50 -1.70 -12.51
C THR A 33 20.84 -1.20 -13.05
N GLN A 34 21.13 0.10 -12.91
CA GLN A 34 22.41 0.71 -13.27
C GLN A 34 23.43 0.71 -12.11
N GLY A 35 23.11 0.11 -10.96
CA GLY A 35 24.00 0.10 -9.78
C GLY A 35 24.19 1.48 -9.15
N ARG A 36 23.23 2.41 -9.33
CA ARG A 36 23.25 3.75 -8.73
C ARG A 36 22.54 3.81 -7.38
N LEU A 37 21.81 2.75 -7.03
CA LEU A 37 21.18 2.54 -5.74
C LEU A 37 21.57 1.15 -5.25
N ASP A 38 21.68 1.00 -3.94
CA ASP A 38 21.81 -0.33 -3.30
C ASP A 38 20.43 -0.94 -3.06
N TYR A 39 19.44 -0.10 -2.74
CA TYR A 39 18.06 -0.49 -2.46
C TYR A 39 17.07 0.48 -3.11
N PHE A 40 15.96 -0.05 -3.60
CA PHE A 40 14.82 0.73 -4.08
C PHE A 40 13.55 0.25 -3.39
N ILE A 41 12.85 1.17 -2.73
CA ILE A 41 11.65 0.89 -1.94
C ILE A 41 10.44 1.46 -2.69
N ASP A 42 9.56 0.57 -3.12
CA ASP A 42 8.25 0.87 -3.70
C ASP A 42 7.37 -0.39 -3.63
N TYR A 43 6.12 -0.31 -4.07
CA TYR A 43 5.23 -1.45 -4.16
C TYR A 43 5.71 -2.43 -5.24
N ASP A 44 5.76 -3.71 -4.90
CA ASP A 44 6.33 -4.76 -5.75
C ASP A 44 5.60 -4.89 -7.09
N GLU A 45 4.27 -4.80 -7.09
CA GLU A 45 3.44 -4.79 -8.30
C GLU A 45 3.80 -3.61 -9.20
N GLY A 46 3.97 -2.41 -8.62
CA GLY A 46 4.35 -1.20 -9.34
C GLY A 46 5.71 -1.33 -10.00
N ILE A 47 6.69 -1.91 -9.28
CA ILE A 47 8.03 -2.19 -9.81
C ILE A 47 7.95 -3.20 -10.96
N LYS A 48 7.30 -4.34 -10.75
CA LYS A 48 7.18 -5.42 -11.75
C LYS A 48 6.47 -4.96 -13.02
N GLN A 49 5.37 -4.21 -12.87
CA GLN A 49 4.63 -3.65 -13.98
C GLN A 49 5.48 -2.65 -14.76
N THR A 50 6.17 -1.74 -14.07
CA THR A 50 7.05 -0.74 -14.69
C THR A 50 8.18 -1.39 -15.47
N ALA A 51 8.85 -2.39 -14.88
CA ALA A 51 9.91 -3.14 -15.53
C ALA A 51 9.40 -3.86 -16.80
N ARG A 52 8.24 -4.53 -16.72
CA ARG A 52 7.61 -5.21 -17.86
C ARG A 52 7.25 -4.25 -18.99
N GLN A 53 6.63 -3.11 -18.67
CA GLN A 53 6.23 -2.11 -19.67
C GLN A 53 7.42 -1.45 -20.38
N ASN A 54 8.59 -1.44 -19.74
CA ASN A 54 9.80 -0.79 -20.25
C ASN A 54 10.90 -1.76 -20.70
N ASN A 55 10.59 -3.07 -20.79
CA ASN A 55 11.55 -4.12 -21.15
C ASN A 55 12.85 -4.12 -20.31
N ILE A 56 12.73 -3.85 -19.00
CA ILE A 56 13.86 -3.87 -18.06
C ILE A 56 13.91 -5.24 -17.40
N ASP A 57 15.06 -5.92 -17.50
CA ASP A 57 15.26 -7.19 -16.81
C ASP A 57 15.55 -6.96 -15.32
N ILE A 58 14.71 -7.55 -14.47
CA ILE A 58 14.81 -7.48 -13.02
C ILE A 58 14.96 -8.87 -12.38
N LYS A 59 15.22 -9.93 -13.17
CA LYS A 59 15.31 -11.32 -12.67
C LYS A 59 16.40 -11.54 -11.63
N ASN A 60 17.47 -10.75 -11.68
CA ASN A 60 18.60 -10.85 -10.76
C ASN A 60 18.40 -10.05 -9.46
N PHE A 61 17.24 -9.39 -9.30
CA PHE A 61 16.91 -8.65 -8.08
C PHE A 61 16.07 -9.50 -7.15
N THR A 62 16.36 -9.40 -5.85
CA THR A 62 15.52 -9.98 -4.80
C THR A 62 14.47 -8.98 -4.37
N PHE A 63 13.21 -9.42 -4.33
CA PHE A 63 12.10 -8.67 -3.77
C PHE A 63 11.87 -9.11 -2.34
N THR A 64 11.92 -8.16 -1.39
CA THR A 64 11.68 -8.41 0.03
C THR A 64 10.56 -7.51 0.50
N GLN A 65 9.57 -8.10 1.18
CA GLN A 65 8.52 -7.32 1.81
C GLN A 65 9.09 -6.59 3.03
N GLY A 66 9.21 -5.27 2.93
CA GLY A 66 9.72 -4.43 4.02
C GLY A 66 8.67 -4.04 5.05
N PHE A 67 7.43 -3.83 4.62
CA PHE A 67 6.35 -3.32 5.47
C PHE A 67 5.03 -4.04 5.19
N GLN A 68 4.21 -4.21 6.22
CA GLN A 68 2.81 -4.58 6.08
C GLN A 68 1.97 -3.31 6.20
N GLU A 69 1.20 -3.00 5.16
CA GLU A 69 0.35 -1.80 5.14
C GLU A 69 -1.13 -2.18 5.15
N ILE A 70 -1.89 -1.41 5.93
CA ILE A 70 -3.35 -1.39 5.85
C ILE A 70 -3.72 -0.13 5.08
N TYR A 71 -4.25 -0.30 3.87
CA TYR A 71 -4.74 0.83 3.08
C TYR A 71 -6.11 1.25 3.58
N LEU A 72 -6.28 2.56 3.77
CA LEU A 72 -7.54 3.15 4.17
C LEU A 72 -7.99 4.16 3.13
N VAL A 73 -9.30 4.19 2.88
CA VAL A 73 -9.90 5.24 2.06
C VAL A 73 -9.99 6.52 2.89
N GLY A 74 -9.25 7.55 2.46
CA GLY A 74 -9.29 8.88 3.06
C GLY A 74 -10.41 9.74 2.50
N PHE A 75 -11.06 10.52 3.36
CA PHE A 75 -12.06 11.52 2.98
C PHE A 75 -11.63 12.89 3.51
N SER A 76 -11.99 13.97 2.82
CA SER A 76 -11.76 15.33 3.32
C SER A 76 -12.50 15.57 4.63
N SER A 77 -11.99 16.48 5.46
CA SER A 77 -12.59 16.82 6.76
C SER A 77 -13.81 17.76 6.64
N ASP A 78 -14.10 18.26 5.44
CA ASP A 78 -15.24 19.12 5.16
C ASP A 78 -16.59 18.37 5.25
N THR A 79 -17.68 19.12 5.12
CA THR A 79 -19.05 18.58 5.20
C THR A 79 -19.32 17.53 4.12
N LYS A 80 -18.79 17.71 2.92
CA LYS A 80 -18.96 16.77 1.80
C LYS A 80 -18.18 15.48 2.07
N GLY A 81 -16.92 15.58 2.48
CA GLY A 81 -16.08 14.44 2.84
C GLY A 81 -16.67 13.62 3.99
N ARG A 82 -17.20 14.29 5.03
CA ARG A 82 -17.92 13.61 6.12
C ARG A 82 -19.16 12.82 5.63
N LYS A 83 -19.95 13.39 4.72
CA LYS A 83 -21.10 12.68 4.12
C LYS A 83 -20.66 11.47 3.30
N LEU A 84 -19.63 11.63 2.47
CA LEU A 84 -19.09 10.52 1.67
C LEU A 84 -18.54 9.39 2.53
N ARG A 85 -17.85 9.71 3.63
CA ARG A 85 -17.37 8.73 4.60
C ARG A 85 -18.50 7.88 5.17
N VAL A 86 -19.62 8.50 5.54
CA VAL A 86 -20.80 7.76 6.06
C VAL A 86 -21.38 6.85 5.00
N MET A 87 -21.56 7.35 3.77
CA MET A 87 -22.08 6.55 2.65
C MET A 87 -21.18 5.36 2.33
N TYR A 88 -19.86 5.59 2.26
CA TYR A 88 -18.87 4.55 2.02
C TYR A 88 -18.92 3.48 3.12
N ASN A 89 -18.86 3.88 4.39
CA ASN A 89 -18.89 2.93 5.51
C ASN A 89 -20.15 2.08 5.53
N ASN A 90 -21.32 2.67 5.23
CA ASN A 90 -22.57 1.92 5.16
C ASN A 90 -22.59 0.96 3.97
N GLY A 91 -22.12 1.40 2.79
CA GLY A 91 -22.01 0.55 1.61
C GLY A 91 -21.08 -0.63 1.82
N MET A 92 -19.89 -0.40 2.40
CA MET A 92 -18.94 -1.47 2.70
C MET A 92 -19.49 -2.50 3.68
N LYS A 93 -20.21 -2.06 4.72
CA LYS A 93 -20.89 -2.99 5.65
C LYS A 93 -21.91 -3.87 4.94
N MET A 94 -22.68 -3.31 4.00
CA MET A 94 -23.65 -4.08 3.22
C MET A 94 -22.96 -5.09 2.30
N LEU A 95 -21.92 -4.66 1.57
CA LEU A 95 -21.15 -5.52 0.66
C LEU A 95 -20.47 -6.68 1.38
N PHE A 96 -20.00 -6.45 2.60
CA PHE A 96 -19.44 -7.51 3.45
C PHE A 96 -20.54 -8.46 3.94
N ALA A 97 -21.64 -7.92 4.50
CA ALA A 97 -22.71 -8.73 5.07
C ALA A 97 -23.42 -9.63 4.04
N ASN A 98 -23.39 -9.28 2.75
CA ASN A 98 -24.04 -10.03 1.69
C ASN A 98 -23.09 -10.83 0.80
N GLY A 99 -21.80 -10.93 1.16
CA GLY A 99 -20.81 -11.71 0.41
C GLY A 99 -20.34 -11.10 -0.91
N GLN A 100 -20.82 -9.90 -1.28
CA GLN A 100 -20.44 -9.27 -2.54
C GLN A 100 -18.98 -8.81 -2.54
N LEU A 101 -18.45 -8.43 -1.37
CA LEU A 101 -17.05 -8.03 -1.26
C LEU A 101 -16.11 -9.20 -1.56
N GLU A 102 -16.39 -10.37 -1.01
CA GLU A 102 -15.63 -11.61 -1.23
C GLU A 102 -15.66 -12.01 -2.70
N ASN A 103 -16.82 -11.91 -3.35
CA ASN A 103 -16.94 -12.19 -4.78
C ASN A 103 -16.09 -11.24 -5.63
N ILE A 104 -16.12 -9.93 -5.34
CA ILE A 104 -15.27 -8.95 -6.02
C ILE A 104 -13.79 -9.29 -5.80
N LEU A 105 -13.37 -9.55 -4.55
CA LEU A 105 -11.98 -9.89 -4.26
C LEU A 105 -11.52 -11.14 -5.02
N PHE A 106 -12.37 -12.17 -5.06
CA PHE A 106 -12.11 -13.40 -5.80
C PHE A 106 -11.96 -13.17 -7.32
N GLU A 107 -12.83 -12.36 -7.93
CA GLU A 107 -12.74 -11.99 -9.35
C GLU A 107 -11.40 -11.35 -9.71
N TYR A 108 -10.83 -10.58 -8.79
CA TYR A 108 -9.51 -9.93 -8.96
C TYR A 108 -8.34 -10.79 -8.47
N GLY A 109 -8.57 -12.07 -8.14
CA GLY A 109 -7.52 -12.99 -7.69
C GLY A 109 -6.98 -12.68 -6.30
N VAL A 110 -7.66 -11.81 -5.54
CA VAL A 110 -7.34 -11.52 -4.15
C VAL A 110 -8.03 -12.59 -3.31
N ILE A 111 -7.27 -13.59 -2.87
CA ILE A 111 -7.75 -14.53 -1.85
C ILE A 111 -7.78 -13.74 -0.54
N PRO A 112 -8.96 -13.50 0.07
CA PRO A 112 -9.00 -12.86 1.37
C PRO A 112 -8.22 -13.74 2.32
N GLN A 113 -7.07 -13.26 2.83
CA GLN A 113 -6.56 -13.83 4.07
C GLN A 113 -7.68 -13.59 5.08
N ILE A 114 -8.24 -14.67 5.61
CA ILE A 114 -9.30 -14.58 6.62
C ILE A 114 -8.73 -13.73 7.74
N VAL A 115 -9.16 -12.48 7.78
CA VAL A 115 -8.88 -11.56 8.88
C VAL A 115 -9.76 -12.09 9.98
N ASP A 116 -9.18 -12.87 10.87
CA ASP A 116 -9.84 -13.37 12.06
C ASP A 116 -10.65 -12.22 12.71
N GLU A 117 -11.86 -12.51 13.19
CA GLU A 117 -12.77 -11.54 13.82
C GLU A 117 -12.05 -10.70 14.89
N GLN A 118 -11.04 -11.25 15.55
CA GLN A 118 -10.17 -10.58 16.51
C GLN A 118 -9.31 -9.47 15.88
N GLN A 119 -8.79 -9.66 14.66
CA GLN A 119 -8.05 -8.64 13.91
C GLN A 119 -8.98 -7.54 13.39
N VAL A 120 -10.19 -7.88 12.94
CA VAL A 120 -11.21 -6.88 12.56
C VAL A 120 -11.62 -6.04 13.77
N ALA A 121 -11.85 -6.66 14.92
CA ALA A 121 -12.14 -5.97 16.17
C ALA A 121 -10.98 -5.09 16.66
N THR A 122 -9.73 -5.53 16.45
CA THR A 122 -8.54 -4.74 16.80
C THR A 122 -8.40 -3.51 15.91
N ILE A 123 -8.62 -3.66 14.60
CA ILE A 123 -8.65 -2.56 13.64
C ILE A 123 -9.76 -1.57 14.04
N LEU A 124 -10.99 -2.03 14.25
CA LEU A 124 -12.12 -1.18 14.61
C LEU A 124 -11.93 -0.46 15.95
N SER A 125 -11.34 -1.12 16.97
CA SER A 125 -11.10 -0.51 18.29
C SER A 125 -9.95 0.51 18.30
N TYR A 126 -8.91 0.31 17.48
CA TYR A 126 -7.85 1.30 17.30
C TYR A 126 -8.41 2.61 16.73
N TYR A 127 -9.34 2.52 15.77
CA TYR A 127 -9.89 3.71 15.11
C TYR A 127 -11.06 4.38 15.84
N SER A 128 -11.74 3.70 16.77
CA SER A 128 -12.69 4.36 17.68
C SER A 128 -12.01 5.26 18.72
N ASN A 129 -10.70 5.10 18.93
CA ASN A 129 -9.93 5.89 19.90
C ASN A 129 -9.14 7.06 19.28
N ILE A 130 -9.15 7.19 17.94
CA ILE A 130 -8.37 8.20 17.22
C ILE A 130 -9.26 9.30 16.61
N PHE A 131 -10.59 9.17 16.71
CA PHE A 131 -11.55 10.17 16.22
C PHE A 131 -12.76 10.36 17.13
#